data_AF-A0A7J7T1U2-F1
#
_entry.id   AF-A0A7J7T1U2-F1
#
_cell.length_a   1.000
_cell.length_b   1.000
_cell.length_c   1.000
_cell.angle_alpha   90.00
_cell.angle_beta   90.00
_cell.angle_gamma   90.00
#
_symmetry.space_group_name_H-M   'P 1'
#
loop_
_entity.id
_entity.type
_entity.pdbx_description
1 polymer ?
#
loop_
_entity_poly.entity_id
_entity_poly.type
_entity_poly.pdbx_seq_one_letter_code
_entity_poly.pdbx_strand_id
1 'polypeptide(L)'
;MAEETAPGVLERRQGSLYCLFPDHHVEKYFDQVDISNGLDWSLDHKIFYYIDSLSYSVDAFDYDVQTGKISNRRSVYKLEKDEHIPDGMCIDAEGKLWVACYNGGRVIRLDPETGKRLQTVKLPVDKTTSCCFGGKDYSEMYVTCAREGIDPEGLLWQPEAGGIFKITGLGVKGIPPRPYIG
;
A
#
# COMPACT_ATOMS: atom_id res chain seq x y z
N MET A 1 2.51 -17.17 5.27
CA MET A 1 3.61 -16.39 4.67
C MET A 1 4.74 -17.34 4.33
N ALA A 2 5.61 -16.99 3.37
CA ALA A 2 6.84 -17.74 3.13
C ALA A 2 7.72 -17.73 4.40
N GLU A 3 8.49 -18.80 4.61
CA GLU A 3 9.56 -18.79 5.61
C GLU A 3 10.72 -17.92 5.08
N GLU A 4 11.25 -17.04 5.93
CA GLU A 4 12.47 -16.30 5.61
C GLU A 4 13.68 -17.20 5.76
N THR A 5 14.40 -17.44 4.66
CA THR A 5 15.64 -18.23 4.66
C THR A 5 16.85 -17.39 5.07
N ALA A 6 16.74 -16.07 4.95
CA ALA A 6 17.63 -15.02 5.46
C ALA A 6 16.84 -13.69 5.52
N PRO A 7 17.31 -12.64 6.23
CA PRO A 7 16.61 -11.36 6.28
C PRO A 7 16.28 -10.81 4.89
N GLY A 8 14.98 -10.71 4.58
CA GLY A 8 14.48 -10.24 3.28
C GLY A 8 14.60 -11.25 2.12
N VAL A 9 14.97 -12.51 2.39
CA VAL A 9 15.03 -13.60 1.40
C VAL A 9 13.91 -14.61 1.65
N LEU A 10 12.90 -14.54 0.81
CA LEU A 10 11.67 -15.32 0.92
C LEU A 10 11.55 -16.30 -0.24
N GLU A 11 11.05 -17.51 0.03
CA GLU A 11 10.57 -18.37 -1.04
C GLU A 11 9.40 -17.69 -1.77
N ARG A 12 9.46 -17.64 -3.11
CA ARG A 12 8.47 -16.95 -3.93
C ARG A 12 7.11 -17.68 -3.89
N ARG A 13 6.03 -16.91 -4.01
CA ARG A 13 4.66 -17.35 -4.28
C ARG A 13 4.01 -18.24 -3.21
N GLN A 14 4.46 -18.14 -1.96
CA GLN A 14 3.89 -18.90 -0.83
C GLN A 14 2.72 -18.19 -0.13
N GLY A 15 2.44 -16.93 -0.50
CA GLY A 15 1.37 -16.12 0.06
C GLY A 15 0.00 -16.39 -0.58
N SER A 16 -1.03 -15.89 0.08
CA SER A 16 -2.41 -15.87 -0.43
C SER A 16 -3.14 -14.66 0.16
N LEU A 17 -4.10 -14.12 -0.58
CA LEU A 17 -5.00 -13.07 -0.11
C LEU A 17 -6.26 -13.69 0.50
N TYR A 18 -6.67 -13.18 1.66
CA TYR A 18 -7.85 -13.63 2.38
C TYR A 18 -8.76 -12.47 2.79
N CYS A 19 -10.03 -12.76 3.04
CA CYS A 19 -10.98 -11.87 3.71
C CYS A 19 -11.61 -12.57 4.91
N LEU A 20 -11.67 -11.88 6.04
CA LEU A 20 -12.41 -12.32 7.22
C LEU A 20 -13.79 -11.66 7.20
N PHE A 21 -14.84 -12.47 7.15
CA PHE A 21 -16.22 -12.01 7.09
C PHE A 21 -16.82 -11.78 8.49
N PRO A 22 -17.99 -11.10 8.59
CA PRO A 22 -18.61 -10.71 9.86
C PRO A 22 -19.11 -11.87 10.76
N ASP A 23 -19.14 -13.09 10.21
CA ASP A 23 -19.49 -14.34 10.89
C ASP A 23 -18.24 -15.20 11.18
N HIS A 24 -17.06 -14.60 11.06
CA HIS A 24 -15.73 -15.18 11.28
C HIS A 24 -15.29 -16.22 10.25
N HIS A 25 -16.04 -16.42 9.16
CA HIS A 25 -15.53 -17.24 8.06
C HIS A 25 -14.39 -16.53 7.32
N VAL A 26 -13.42 -17.31 6.85
CA VAL A 26 -12.28 -16.80 6.08
C VAL A 26 -12.39 -17.32 4.66
N GLU A 27 -12.51 -16.40 3.69
CA GLU A 27 -12.44 -16.73 2.28
C GLU A 27 -11.03 -16.50 1.75
N LYS A 28 -10.50 -17.46 1.01
CA LYS A 28 -9.26 -17.31 0.23
C LYS A 28 -9.62 -16.86 -1.17
N TYR A 29 -9.12 -15.70 -1.61
CA TYR A 29 -9.38 -15.23 -2.97
C TYR A 29 -8.43 -15.84 -4.00
N PHE A 30 -7.12 -15.79 -3.75
CA PHE A 30 -6.10 -16.37 -4.63
C PHE A 30 -4.79 -16.62 -3.88
N ASP A 31 -3.95 -17.48 -4.43
CA ASP A 31 -2.58 -17.76 -3.98
C ASP A 31 -1.55 -17.25 -4.98
N GLN A 32 -0.33 -17.78 -4.89
CA GLN A 32 0.83 -17.38 -5.68
C GLN A 32 1.22 -15.91 -5.47
N VAL A 33 0.97 -15.40 -4.26
CA VAL A 33 1.39 -14.06 -3.82
C VAL A 33 2.80 -14.15 -3.24
N ASP A 34 3.67 -13.21 -3.60
CA ASP A 34 4.99 -13.12 -2.99
C ASP A 34 4.92 -12.39 -1.64
N ILE A 35 4.53 -11.11 -1.64
CA ILE A 35 4.36 -10.32 -0.41
C ILE A 35 3.03 -9.57 -0.51
N SER A 36 2.00 -10.07 0.18
CA SER A 36 0.68 -9.42 0.25
C SER A 36 0.80 -8.11 0.99
N ASN A 37 0.38 -7.01 0.37
CA ASN A 37 0.67 -5.69 0.92
C ASN A 37 -0.49 -4.69 0.72
N GLY A 38 -0.20 -3.47 0.27
CA GLY A 38 -1.16 -2.37 0.18
C GLY A 38 -2.47 -2.74 -0.53
N LEU A 39 -3.58 -2.26 0.02
CA LEU A 39 -4.92 -2.53 -0.45
C LEU A 39 -5.85 -1.36 -0.16
N ASP A 40 -6.81 -1.10 -1.03
CA ASP A 40 -7.93 -0.19 -0.77
C ASP A 40 -9.09 -0.44 -1.75
N TRP A 41 -10.18 0.30 -1.63
CA TRP A 41 -11.34 0.22 -2.51
C TRP A 41 -11.65 1.57 -3.17
N SER A 42 -12.21 1.53 -4.39
CA SER A 42 -12.76 2.73 -5.01
C SER A 42 -13.92 3.31 -4.19
N LEU A 43 -14.14 4.62 -4.34
CA LEU A 43 -15.17 5.34 -3.59
C LEU A 43 -16.60 4.90 -3.94
N ASP A 44 -16.81 4.31 -5.13
CA ASP A 44 -18.09 3.73 -5.56
C ASP A 44 -18.25 2.25 -5.19
N HIS A 45 -17.26 1.67 -4.50
CA HIS A 45 -17.19 0.27 -4.05
C HIS A 45 -17.33 -0.75 -5.18
N LYS A 46 -16.80 -0.44 -6.36
CA LYS A 46 -16.78 -1.37 -7.50
C LYS A 46 -15.41 -1.89 -7.86
N ILE A 47 -14.35 -1.29 -7.33
CA ILE A 47 -12.98 -1.68 -7.59
C ILE A 47 -12.27 -1.96 -6.28
N PHE A 48 -11.54 -3.07 -6.24
CA PHE A 48 -10.57 -3.38 -5.19
C PHE A 48 -9.16 -3.20 -5.76
N TYR A 49 -8.32 -2.44 -5.09
CA TYR A 49 -6.92 -2.21 -5.44
C TYR A 49 -6.02 -3.03 -4.54
N TYR A 50 -4.95 -3.58 -5.10
CA TYR A 50 -4.08 -4.50 -4.38
C TYR A 50 -2.63 -4.45 -4.89
N ILE A 51 -1.70 -4.63 -3.97
CA ILE A 51 -0.27 -4.72 -4.21
C ILE A 51 0.22 -6.08 -3.73
N ASP A 52 0.80 -6.84 -4.65
CA ASP A 52 1.85 -7.80 -4.32
C ASP A 52 3.19 -7.09 -4.53
N SER A 53 3.94 -6.84 -3.46
CA SER A 53 5.11 -5.95 -3.53
C SER A 53 6.13 -6.38 -4.57
N LEU A 54 6.34 -7.70 -4.75
CA LEU A 54 7.34 -8.19 -5.68
C LEU A 54 6.83 -8.39 -7.11
N SER A 55 5.59 -7.99 -7.38
CA SER A 55 5.06 -7.79 -8.74
C SER A 55 5.42 -6.40 -9.32
N TYR A 56 5.87 -5.46 -8.47
CA TYR A 56 6.16 -4.06 -8.84
C TYR A 56 4.97 -3.37 -9.53
N SER A 57 3.75 -3.72 -9.12
CA SER A 57 2.53 -3.20 -9.71
C SER A 57 1.45 -2.95 -8.66
N VAL A 58 0.64 -1.93 -8.93
CA VAL A 58 -0.69 -1.79 -8.35
C VAL A 58 -1.68 -2.43 -9.32
N ASP A 59 -2.42 -3.41 -8.82
CA ASP A 59 -3.47 -4.08 -9.56
C ASP A 59 -4.86 -3.61 -9.10
N ALA A 60 -5.84 -3.76 -9.98
CA ALA A 60 -7.25 -3.55 -9.72
C ALA A 60 -8.05 -4.82 -10.03
N PHE A 61 -9.14 -4.99 -9.30
CA PHE A 61 -10.13 -6.04 -9.47
C PHE A 61 -11.52 -5.42 -9.50
N ASP A 62 -12.43 -6.01 -10.28
CA ASP A 62 -13.84 -5.70 -10.13
C ASP A 62 -14.31 -6.30 -8.80
N TYR A 63 -14.99 -5.50 -7.98
CA TYR A 63 -15.40 -5.84 -6.62
C TYR A 63 -16.92 -5.75 -6.49
N ASP A 64 -17.53 -6.80 -5.96
CA ASP A 64 -18.94 -6.82 -5.60
C ASP A 64 -19.10 -6.60 -4.09
N VAL A 65 -19.56 -5.41 -3.70
CA VAL A 65 -19.76 -5.02 -2.30
C VAL A 65 -20.77 -5.89 -1.55
N GLN A 66 -21.69 -6.56 -2.24
CA GLN A 66 -22.69 -7.43 -1.60
C GLN A 66 -22.13 -8.78 -1.22
N THR A 67 -21.18 -9.30 -2.01
CA THR A 67 -20.64 -10.65 -1.83
C THR A 67 -19.19 -10.68 -1.38
N GLY A 68 -18.47 -9.56 -1.45
CA GLY A 68 -17.03 -9.47 -1.21
C GLY A 68 -16.18 -9.97 -2.38
N LYS A 69 -16.78 -10.56 -3.43
CA LYS A 69 -16.03 -11.21 -4.50
C LYS A 69 -15.25 -10.23 -5.35
N ILE A 70 -14.07 -10.69 -5.77
CA ILE A 70 -13.19 -9.98 -6.70
C ILE A 70 -12.98 -10.78 -7.98
N SER A 71 -12.83 -10.09 -9.11
CA SER A 71 -12.58 -10.69 -10.43
C SER A 71 -11.82 -9.75 -11.36
N ASN A 72 -11.47 -10.20 -12.57
CA ASN A 72 -10.86 -9.38 -13.62
C ASN A 72 -9.61 -8.60 -13.17
N ARG A 73 -8.65 -9.31 -12.56
CA ARG A 73 -7.36 -8.76 -12.14
C ARG A 73 -6.65 -8.08 -13.32
N ARG A 74 -6.22 -6.83 -13.14
CA ARG A 74 -5.47 -6.06 -14.14
C ARG A 74 -4.52 -5.07 -13.48
N SER A 75 -3.38 -4.83 -14.13
CA SER A 75 -2.44 -3.79 -13.68
C SER A 75 -2.98 -2.41 -14.02
N VAL A 76 -3.03 -1.51 -13.03
CA VAL A 76 -3.37 -0.09 -13.22
C VAL A 76 -2.14 0.81 -13.14
N TYR A 77 -1.08 0.37 -12.47
CA TYR A 77 0.18 1.09 -12.44
C TYR A 77 1.36 0.12 -12.31
N LYS A 78 2.44 0.38 -13.05
CA LYS A 78 3.72 -0.32 -12.90
C LYS A 78 4.74 0.67 -12.40
N LEU A 79 5.46 0.29 -11.34
CA LEU A 79 6.43 1.18 -10.73
C LEU A 79 7.64 1.39 -11.64
N GLU A 80 8.13 2.62 -11.65
CA GLU A 80 9.41 2.98 -12.23
C GLU A 80 10.56 2.48 -11.35
N LYS A 81 11.74 2.28 -11.94
CA LYS A 81 12.89 1.69 -11.23
C LYS A 81 13.31 2.48 -9.99
N ASP A 82 13.18 3.81 -10.01
CA ASP A 82 13.55 4.69 -8.89
C ASP A 82 12.44 4.84 -7.83
N GLU A 83 11.28 4.22 -8.05
CA GLU A 83 10.22 4.10 -7.04
C GLU A 83 10.35 2.85 -6.19
N HIS A 84 11.26 1.94 -6.56
CA HIS A 84 11.57 0.73 -5.82
C HIS A 84 10.33 -0.15 -5.59
N ILE A 85 10.06 -0.57 -4.35
CA ILE A 85 9.08 -1.62 -4.06
C ILE A 85 7.78 -0.98 -3.57
N PRO A 86 6.62 -1.27 -4.19
CA PRO A 86 5.34 -0.81 -3.65
C PRO A 86 5.02 -1.57 -2.36
N ASP A 87 4.66 -0.83 -1.31
CA ASP A 87 4.39 -1.37 0.02
C ASP A 87 2.91 -1.10 0.37
N GLY A 88 2.61 -0.42 1.48
CA GLY A 88 1.27 0.00 1.84
C GLY A 88 0.68 1.08 0.93
N MET A 89 -0.65 1.13 0.86
CA MET A 89 -1.42 2.03 0.00
C MET A 89 -2.70 2.51 0.69
N CYS A 90 -3.17 3.70 0.33
CA CYS A 90 -4.51 4.20 0.66
C CYS A 90 -5.11 5.03 -0.48
N ILE A 91 -6.42 5.20 -0.50
CA ILE A 91 -7.14 6.06 -1.45
C ILE A 91 -7.43 7.43 -0.84
N ASP A 92 -7.43 8.47 -1.68
CA ASP A 92 -7.92 9.79 -1.31
C ASP A 92 -9.38 10.04 -1.74
N ALA A 93 -9.96 11.14 -1.27
CA ALA A 93 -11.35 11.52 -1.52
C ALA A 93 -11.63 11.89 -3.00
N GLU A 94 -10.62 11.96 -3.86
CA GLU A 94 -10.75 12.13 -5.31
C GLU A 94 -10.60 10.80 -6.07
N GLY A 95 -10.50 9.69 -5.36
CA GLY A 95 -10.34 8.35 -5.93
C GLY A 95 -8.93 8.09 -6.49
N LYS A 96 -7.92 8.81 -6.00
CA LYS A 96 -6.52 8.61 -6.40
C LYS A 96 -5.79 7.84 -5.31
N LEU A 97 -4.84 6.99 -5.73
CA LEU A 97 -4.13 6.09 -4.83
C LEU A 97 -2.84 6.74 -4.35
N TRP A 98 -2.53 6.62 -3.07
CA TRP A 98 -1.26 6.97 -2.47
C TRP A 98 -0.53 5.69 -2.10
N VAL A 99 0.67 5.50 -2.64
CA VAL A 99 1.48 4.29 -2.44
C VAL A 99 2.78 4.67 -1.77
N ALA A 100 3.12 3.98 -0.67
CA ALA A 100 4.44 4.05 -0.06
C ALA A 100 5.44 3.20 -0.86
N CYS A 101 6.62 3.77 -1.08
CA CYS A 101 7.68 3.19 -1.90
C CYS A 101 8.85 2.74 -1.03
N TYR A 102 8.87 1.47 -0.63
CA TYR A 102 9.93 0.90 0.20
C TYR A 102 11.28 0.92 -0.53
N ASN A 103 12.30 1.43 0.16
CA ASN A 103 13.63 1.83 -0.35
C ASN A 103 13.61 3.03 -1.33
N GLY A 104 12.46 3.62 -1.63
CA GLY A 104 12.33 4.77 -2.52
C GLY A 104 12.18 6.12 -1.83
N GLY A 105 12.03 6.11 -0.49
CA GLY A 105 11.93 7.28 0.37
C GLY A 105 10.86 8.28 -0.03
N ARG A 106 9.71 7.76 -0.44
CA ARG A 106 8.62 8.57 -0.97
C ARG A 106 7.25 7.92 -0.77
N VAL A 107 6.23 8.76 -0.93
CA VAL A 107 4.89 8.34 -1.31
C VAL A 107 4.56 8.92 -2.68
N ILE A 108 3.90 8.15 -3.53
CA ILE A 108 3.47 8.58 -4.87
C ILE A 108 1.95 8.57 -4.96
N ARG A 109 1.39 9.60 -5.62
CA ARG A 109 -0.04 9.71 -5.93
C ARG A 109 -0.28 9.23 -7.36
N LEU A 110 -1.20 8.30 -7.53
CA LEU A 110 -1.48 7.62 -8.79
C LEU A 110 -2.92 7.84 -9.21
N ASP A 111 -3.12 8.01 -10.51
CA ASP A 111 -4.43 7.94 -11.14
C ASP A 111 -4.65 6.53 -11.69
N PRO A 112 -5.50 5.69 -11.05
CA PRO A 112 -5.73 4.32 -11.48
C PRO A 112 -6.53 4.22 -12.79
N GLU A 113 -7.19 5.31 -13.22
CA GLU A 113 -7.95 5.31 -14.49
C GLU A 113 -7.03 5.47 -15.69
N THR A 114 -6.02 6.34 -15.57
CA THR A 114 -5.09 6.65 -16.65
C THR A 114 -3.74 5.94 -16.54
N GLY A 115 -3.46 5.33 -15.39
CA GLY A 115 -2.18 4.69 -15.06
C GLY A 115 -1.02 5.67 -14.93
N LYS A 116 -1.30 6.93 -14.59
CA LYS A 116 -0.30 7.99 -14.46
C LYS A 116 0.03 8.28 -13.01
N ARG A 117 1.31 8.55 -12.74
CA ARG A 117 1.74 9.20 -11.51
C ARG A 117 1.40 10.69 -11.58
N LEU A 118 0.64 11.16 -10.61
CA LEU A 118 0.20 12.54 -10.47
C LEU A 118 1.16 13.38 -9.61
N GLN A 119 1.75 12.77 -8.58
CA GLN A 119 2.56 13.48 -7.61
C GLN A 119 3.56 12.55 -6.93
N THR A 120 4.68 13.11 -6.48
CA THR A 120 5.66 12.45 -5.61
C THR A 120 5.95 13.34 -4.42
N VAL A 121 5.92 12.78 -3.21
CA VAL A 121 6.36 13.46 -1.99
C VAL A 121 7.50 12.65 -1.38
N LYS A 122 8.68 13.27 -1.28
CA LYS A 122 9.87 12.63 -0.68
C LYS A 122 9.83 12.75 0.84
N LEU A 123 10.37 11.73 1.50
CA LEU A 123 10.55 11.65 2.94
C LEU A 123 12.05 11.54 3.26
N PRO A 124 12.50 11.95 4.46
CA PRO A 124 13.92 11.91 4.84
C PRO A 124 14.38 10.50 5.27
N VAL A 125 13.67 9.46 4.86
CA VAL A 125 13.94 8.04 5.15
C VAL A 125 13.62 7.22 3.91
N ASP A 126 14.42 6.22 3.60
CA ASP A 126 14.31 5.42 2.37
C ASP A 126 13.22 4.36 2.46
N LYS A 127 13.09 3.72 3.63
CA LYS A 127 12.21 2.57 3.85
C LYS A 127 10.81 3.01 4.26
N THR A 128 10.13 3.81 3.44
CA THR A 128 8.71 4.16 3.67
C THR A 128 7.83 2.93 3.44
N THR A 129 6.99 2.58 4.42
CA THR A 129 6.28 1.28 4.46
C THR A 129 4.79 1.39 4.22
N SER A 130 4.11 2.41 4.72
CA SER A 130 2.67 2.56 4.49
C SER A 130 2.24 4.00 4.69
N CYS A 131 1.02 4.33 4.25
CA CYS A 131 0.44 5.64 4.47
C CYS A 131 -1.08 5.55 4.69
N CYS A 132 -1.61 6.49 5.49
CA CYS A 132 -3.04 6.68 5.67
C CYS A 132 -3.35 8.15 5.90
N PHE A 133 -4.59 8.55 5.63
CA PHE A 133 -5.07 9.87 6.01
C PHE A 133 -5.64 9.87 7.43
N GLY A 134 -5.50 11.01 8.11
CA GLY A 134 -5.97 11.25 9.47
C GLY A 134 -6.01 12.74 9.80
N GLY A 135 -5.98 13.05 11.10
CA GLY A 135 -6.15 14.42 11.57
C GLY A 135 -7.57 14.94 11.35
N LYS A 136 -7.74 16.27 11.48
CA LYS A 136 -9.06 16.89 11.30
C LYS A 136 -9.54 16.70 9.86
N ASP A 137 -10.75 16.16 9.71
CA ASP A 137 -11.38 15.90 8.42
C ASP A 137 -10.51 15.11 7.43
N TYR A 138 -9.62 14.24 7.93
CA TYR A 138 -8.70 13.43 7.12
C TYR A 138 -7.80 14.26 6.19
N SER A 139 -7.39 15.46 6.61
CA SER A 139 -6.56 16.38 5.81
C SER A 139 -5.04 16.20 5.97
N GLU A 140 -4.61 15.30 6.84
CA GLU A 140 -3.19 15.02 7.12
C GLU A 140 -2.87 13.59 6.68
N MET A 141 -1.73 13.35 6.06
CA MET A 141 -1.26 11.99 5.77
C MET A 141 -0.22 11.58 6.81
N TYR A 142 -0.41 10.40 7.41
CA TYR A 142 0.56 9.75 8.27
C TYR A 142 1.30 8.68 7.46
N VAL A 143 2.62 8.62 7.58
CA VAL A 143 3.47 7.68 6.85
C VAL A 143 4.36 6.92 7.84
N THR A 144 4.34 5.60 7.76
CA THR A 144 5.22 4.73 8.54
C THR A 144 6.49 4.43 7.76
N CYS A 145 7.57 4.09 8.47
CA CYS A 145 8.80 3.63 7.84
C CYS A 145 9.49 2.56 8.69
N ALA A 146 10.48 1.86 8.11
CA ALA A 146 11.26 0.84 8.79
C ALA A 146 12.70 1.30 9.06
N ARG A 147 13.29 0.75 10.13
CA ARG A 147 14.72 0.89 10.46
C ARG A 147 15.52 -0.37 10.11
N GLU A 148 14.85 -1.51 10.07
CA GLU A 148 15.49 -2.81 9.87
C GLU A 148 16.20 -2.90 8.51
N GLY A 149 17.38 -3.52 8.51
CA GLY A 149 18.22 -3.68 7.33
C GLY A 149 18.93 -2.40 6.86
N ILE A 150 18.92 -1.32 7.63
CA ILE A 150 19.78 -0.14 7.40
C ILE A 150 21.10 -0.33 8.14
N ASP A 151 22.21 -0.13 7.44
CA ASP A 151 23.56 -0.21 8.02
C ASP A 151 23.87 0.99 8.95
N PRO A 152 24.92 0.93 9.77
CA PRO A 152 25.25 2.01 10.70
C PRO A 152 25.49 3.38 10.03
N GLU A 153 25.98 3.41 8.79
CA GLU A 153 26.21 4.66 8.06
C GLU A 153 24.87 5.26 7.59
N GLY A 154 23.98 4.46 7.03
CA GLY A 154 22.64 4.87 6.63
C GLY A 154 21.82 5.41 7.81
N LEU A 155 21.98 4.84 9.00
CA LEU A 155 21.33 5.32 10.22
C LEU A 155 21.83 6.68 10.69
N LEU A 156 23.06 7.08 10.34
CA LEU A 156 23.56 8.44 10.60
C LEU A 156 22.89 9.46 9.67
N TRP A 157 22.62 9.06 8.42
CA TRP A 157 21.95 9.91 7.43
C TRP A 157 20.43 9.97 7.62
N GLN A 158 19.85 8.92 8.22
CA GLN A 158 18.41 8.76 8.42
C GLN A 158 18.11 8.50 9.90
N PRO A 159 18.40 9.48 10.78
CA PRO A 159 18.28 9.28 12.24
C PRO A 159 16.85 8.95 12.69
N GLU A 160 15.85 9.35 11.89
CA GLU A 160 14.42 9.14 12.13
C GLU A 160 13.88 7.84 11.49
N ALA A 161 14.74 6.99 10.91
CA ALA A 161 14.32 5.70 10.37
C ALA A 161 13.65 4.83 11.45
N GLY A 162 12.47 4.29 11.12
CA GLY A 162 11.56 3.61 12.06
C GLY A 162 10.53 4.53 12.72
N GLY A 163 10.56 5.84 12.44
CA GLY A 163 9.60 6.82 12.95
C GLY A 163 8.27 6.86 12.20
N ILE A 164 7.42 7.79 12.62
CA ILE A 164 6.14 8.13 12.00
C ILE A 164 6.22 9.57 11.50
N PHE A 165 5.93 9.77 10.22
CA PHE A 165 5.93 11.08 9.58
C PHE A 165 4.51 11.57 9.39
N LYS A 166 4.34 12.89 9.41
CA LYS A 166 3.09 13.55 9.06
C LYS A 166 3.31 14.54 7.93
N ILE A 167 2.51 14.43 6.88
CA ILE A 167 2.52 15.31 5.71
C ILE A 167 1.22 16.12 5.71
N THR A 168 1.35 17.44 5.64
CA THR A 168 0.23 18.38 5.55
C THR A 168 0.32 19.19 4.26
N GLY A 169 -0.79 19.78 3.82
CA GLY A 169 -0.79 20.66 2.63
C GLY A 169 -0.77 19.89 1.31
N LEU A 170 -1.23 18.64 1.28
CA LEU A 170 -1.38 17.85 0.05
C LEU A 170 -2.47 18.37 -0.90
N GLY A 171 -3.35 19.26 -0.42
CA GLY A 171 -4.45 19.82 -1.22
C GLY A 171 -5.64 18.85 -1.41
N VAL A 172 -5.54 17.64 -0.88
CA VAL A 172 -6.58 16.61 -0.91
C VAL A 172 -6.79 16.02 0.49
N LYS A 173 -7.96 15.44 0.74
CA LYS A 173 -8.31 14.72 1.97
C LYS A 173 -8.42 13.23 1.68
N GLY A 174 -8.29 12.41 2.71
CA GLY A 174 -8.67 11.00 2.65
C GLY A 174 -10.11 10.77 3.07
N ILE A 175 -10.39 9.50 3.37
CA ILE A 175 -11.67 9.00 3.86
C ILE A 175 -11.49 8.27 5.20
N PRO A 176 -12.53 8.19 6.05
CA PRO A 176 -12.46 7.41 7.28
C PRO A 176 -12.23 5.92 6.99
N PRO A 177 -11.46 5.21 7.86
CA PRO A 177 -11.33 3.77 7.76
C PRO A 177 -12.68 3.10 8.06
N ARG A 178 -12.88 1.91 7.47
CA ARG A 178 -14.04 1.09 7.78
C ARG A 178 -13.72 0.20 9.00
N PRO A 179 -14.55 0.21 10.05
CA PRO A 179 -14.40 -0.75 11.11
C PRO A 179 -14.79 -2.14 10.61
N TYR A 180 -14.13 -3.17 11.13
CA TYR A 180 -14.64 -4.54 11.04
C TYR A 180 -15.99 -4.63 11.77
N ILE A 181 -16.92 -5.42 11.24
CA ILE A 181 -18.33 -5.42 11.67
C ILE A 181 -18.78 -6.68 12.41
N GLY A 182 -17.89 -7.63 12.75
CA GLY A 182 -18.28 -8.74 13.64
C GLY A 182 -17.24 -9.81 13.82
#